data_AF-A0A6B0V838-F1
#
_entry.id   AF-A0A6B0V838-F1
#
_cell.length_a   1.000
_cell.length_b   1.000
_cell.length_c   1.000
_cell.angle_alpha   90.00
_cell.angle_beta   90.00
_cell.angle_gamma   90.00
#
_symmetry.space_group_name_H-M   'P 1'
#
loop_
_entity.id
_entity.type
_entity.pdbx_description
1 polymer ?
#
loop_
_entity_poly.entity_id
_entity_poly.type
_entity_poly.pdbx_seq_one_letter_code
_entity_poly.pdbx_strand_id
1 'polypeptide(L)'
;INTCNNIYRVACDRWAIAGIHSIYRNGMDRFIRRATTQLASAKLPSTGPFTSSEKATKFFQSCQDSILFGVSQLDRLVGHLKNVGVTWPRIPEHPDVLATMARLRLTFDLDTLLAIVKNEGRGTHHVTVGPCNWLGGYDKTMRDMVEIITTTYKSLASGLLPLSCPNASCHPVPLNGFQTLAKTVYGFVGRKYFQVGSYLSDVKTLSRLTTAFEKHRWERVFGAVLNLSNDMIVIEMTSYEYMDAFNSLVRQVGEQRIHYFIGWLA
;
A
#
# COMPACT_ATOMS: atom_id res chain seq x y z
N ILE A 1 29.71 -2.51 34.92
CA ILE A 1 28.29 -2.94 34.94
C ILE A 1 28.29 -4.37 35.48
N ASN A 2 27.59 -4.64 36.60
CA ASN A 2 27.45 -6.00 37.13
C ASN A 2 26.35 -6.75 36.35
N THR A 3 26.57 -8.01 36.03
CA THR A 3 25.65 -8.94 35.35
C THR A 3 24.26 -8.96 35.98
N CYS A 4 24.17 -8.85 37.31
CA CYS A 4 22.88 -8.81 38.04
C CYS A 4 22.07 -7.53 37.78
N ASN A 5 22.72 -6.43 37.39
CA ASN A 5 22.07 -5.13 37.21
C ASN A 5 21.68 -4.84 35.75
N ASN A 6 22.44 -5.35 34.78
CA ASN A 6 22.11 -5.20 33.37
C ASN A 6 22.86 -6.22 32.50
N ILE A 7 22.35 -7.45 32.47
CA ILE A 7 22.93 -8.56 31.70
C ILE A 7 23.03 -8.27 30.20
N TYR A 8 22.09 -7.49 29.65
CA TYR A 8 22.08 -7.09 28.25
C TYR A 8 23.29 -6.23 27.90
N ARG A 9 23.60 -5.21 28.72
CA ARG A 9 24.79 -4.38 28.51
C ARG A 9 26.09 -5.16 28.73
N VAL A 10 26.15 -6.03 29.73
CA VAL A 10 27.36 -6.87 29.96
C VAL A 10 27.66 -7.78 28.78
N ALA A 11 26.62 -8.38 28.16
CA ALA A 11 26.78 -9.25 27.00
C ALA A 11 26.98 -8.49 25.68
N CYS A 12 26.30 -7.36 25.50
CA CYS A 12 26.16 -6.71 24.19
C CYS A 12 26.92 -5.37 24.05
N ASP A 13 27.39 -4.72 25.12
CA ASP A 13 28.03 -3.39 25.02
C ASP A 13 29.27 -3.42 24.12
N ARG A 14 30.08 -4.50 24.16
CA ARG A 14 31.24 -4.63 23.26
C ARG A 14 30.83 -4.72 21.78
N TRP A 15 29.66 -5.29 21.47
CA TRP A 15 29.11 -5.35 20.11
C TRP A 15 28.42 -4.05 19.71
N ALA A 16 27.71 -3.41 20.63
CA ALA A 16 27.06 -2.12 20.42
C ALA A 16 28.10 -1.00 20.18
N ILE A 17 29.20 -0.99 20.94
CA ILE A 17 30.32 -0.06 20.77
C ILE A 17 31.06 -0.29 19.45
N ALA A 18 31.12 -1.54 18.96
CA ALA A 18 31.70 -1.88 17.66
C ALA A 18 30.80 -1.54 16.45
N GLY A 19 29.63 -0.93 16.67
CA GLY A 19 28.71 -0.54 15.59
C GLY A 19 27.99 -1.72 14.91
N ILE A 20 27.97 -2.91 15.53
CA ILE A 20 27.27 -4.07 14.97
C ILE A 20 25.77 -3.91 15.26
N HIS A 21 25.04 -3.39 14.27
CA HIS A 21 23.64 -2.95 14.44
C HIS A 21 22.64 -4.06 14.79
N SER A 22 22.89 -5.34 14.48
CA SER A 22 22.07 -6.48 14.93
C SER A 22 22.68 -7.83 14.50
N ILE A 23 22.63 -8.84 15.39
CA ILE A 23 22.97 -10.24 15.05
C ILE A 23 22.05 -10.76 13.93
N TYR A 24 20.78 -10.37 14.00
CA TYR A 24 19.76 -10.70 13.01
C TYR A 24 20.13 -10.12 11.65
N ARG A 25 20.61 -8.86 11.60
CA ARG A 25 21.05 -8.23 10.36
C ARG A 25 22.27 -8.94 9.77
N ASN A 26 23.28 -9.27 10.57
CA ASN A 26 24.46 -10.00 10.08
C ASN A 26 24.14 -11.44 9.61
N GLY A 27 23.21 -12.12 10.29
CA GLY A 27 22.70 -13.42 9.85
C GLY A 27 21.92 -13.32 8.54
N MET A 28 21.02 -12.34 8.47
CA MET A 28 20.17 -12.07 7.31
C MET A 28 20.99 -11.61 6.10
N ASP A 29 22.01 -10.77 6.28
CA ASP A 29 22.91 -10.34 5.22
C ASP A 29 23.68 -11.52 4.61
N ARG A 30 24.14 -12.48 5.43
CA ARG A 30 24.79 -13.71 4.95
C ARG A 30 23.80 -14.59 4.18
N PHE A 31 22.57 -14.72 4.67
CA PHE A 31 21.53 -15.49 4.00
C PHE A 31 21.13 -14.84 2.66
N ILE A 32 20.82 -13.55 2.67
CA ILE A 32 20.47 -12.75 1.48
C ILE A 32 21.60 -12.83 0.47
N ARG A 33 22.87 -12.68 0.87
CA ARG A 33 24.00 -12.76 -0.05
C ARG A 33 24.10 -14.15 -0.71
N ARG A 34 23.92 -15.24 0.07
CA ARG A 34 23.94 -16.60 -0.49
C ARG A 34 22.77 -16.83 -1.46
N ALA A 35 21.55 -16.44 -1.06
CA ALA A 35 20.36 -16.59 -1.89
C ALA A 35 20.48 -15.79 -3.19
N THR A 36 20.91 -14.53 -3.12
CA THR A 36 21.12 -13.68 -4.30
C THR A 36 22.22 -14.21 -5.23
N THR A 37 23.34 -14.71 -4.70
CA THR A 37 24.38 -15.36 -5.54
C THR A 37 23.85 -16.62 -6.24
N GLN A 38 23.09 -17.45 -5.54
CA GLN A 38 22.48 -18.66 -6.12
C GLN A 38 21.47 -18.31 -7.22
N LEU A 39 20.59 -17.34 -6.99
CA LEU A 39 19.60 -16.90 -7.98
C LEU A 39 20.26 -16.21 -9.19
N ALA A 40 21.30 -15.41 -8.98
CA ALA A 40 22.02 -14.74 -10.07
C ALA A 40 22.79 -15.73 -10.97
N SER A 41 23.30 -16.83 -10.40
CA SER A 41 24.11 -17.83 -11.13
C SER A 41 23.33 -19.05 -11.61
N ALA A 42 22.05 -19.17 -11.23
CA ALA A 42 21.20 -20.28 -11.62
C ALA A 42 20.92 -20.26 -13.12
N LYS A 43 21.18 -21.39 -13.78
CA LYS A 43 20.87 -21.62 -15.19
C LYS A 43 19.39 -21.96 -15.33
N LEU A 44 18.66 -21.13 -16.06
CA LEU A 44 17.28 -21.39 -16.40
C LEU A 44 17.22 -22.20 -17.71
N PRO A 45 16.33 -23.19 -17.83
CA PRO A 45 16.05 -23.81 -19.12
C PRO A 45 15.51 -22.75 -20.10
N SER A 46 15.90 -22.88 -21.37
CA SER A 46 15.57 -21.91 -22.43
C SER A 46 14.08 -21.87 -22.77
N THR A 47 13.37 -22.98 -22.58
CA THR A 47 11.94 -23.12 -22.88
C THR A 47 11.31 -24.18 -21.97
N GLY A 48 9.99 -24.08 -21.75
CA GLY A 48 9.21 -25.05 -20.98
C GLY A 48 8.50 -24.47 -19.75
N PRO A 49 7.66 -25.27 -19.07
CA PRO A 49 7.01 -24.85 -17.83
C PRO A 49 8.04 -24.75 -16.70
N PHE A 50 8.19 -23.54 -16.15
CA PHE A 50 9.08 -23.30 -15.02
C PHE A 50 8.48 -23.83 -13.70
N THR A 51 9.29 -24.54 -12.93
CA THR A 51 9.05 -24.82 -11.51
C THR A 51 9.00 -23.53 -10.70
N SER A 52 8.47 -23.59 -9.47
CA SER A 52 8.42 -22.42 -8.58
C SER A 52 9.79 -21.81 -8.31
N SER A 53 10.84 -22.64 -8.19
CA SER A 53 12.23 -22.19 -8.00
C SER A 53 12.76 -21.44 -9.23
N GLU A 54 12.48 -21.94 -10.43
CA GLU A 54 12.87 -21.30 -11.68
C GLU A 54 12.09 -20.01 -11.93
N LYS A 55 10.80 -19.95 -11.56
CA LYS A 55 10.03 -18.70 -11.59
C LYS A 55 10.62 -17.64 -10.67
N ALA A 56 10.99 -18.00 -9.43
CA ALA A 56 11.63 -17.09 -8.49
C ALA A 56 13.00 -16.59 -8.99
N THR A 57 13.80 -17.49 -9.57
CA THR A 57 15.09 -17.18 -10.21
C THR A 57 14.92 -16.20 -11.36
N LYS A 58 13.98 -16.47 -12.27
CA LYS A 58 13.68 -15.61 -13.42
C LYS A 58 13.20 -14.23 -12.99
N PHE A 59 12.36 -14.15 -11.96
CA PHE A 59 11.90 -12.89 -11.39
C PHE A 59 13.06 -12.09 -10.77
N PHE A 60 13.95 -12.76 -10.01
CA PHE A 60 15.13 -12.11 -9.46
C PHE A 60 16.05 -11.54 -10.56
N GLN A 61 16.33 -12.34 -11.59
CA GLN A 61 17.17 -11.92 -12.71
C GLN A 61 16.52 -10.76 -13.50
N SER A 62 15.20 -10.75 -13.71
CA SER A 62 14.53 -9.63 -14.36
C SER A 62 14.60 -8.32 -13.55
N CYS A 63 14.56 -8.40 -12.21
CA CYS A 63 14.84 -7.25 -11.35
C CYS A 63 16.28 -6.76 -11.51
N GLN A 64 17.26 -7.67 -11.52
CA GLN A 64 18.67 -7.32 -11.71
C GLN A 64 18.91 -6.65 -13.07
N ASP A 65 18.36 -7.23 -14.15
CA ASP A 65 18.44 -6.69 -15.51
C ASP A 65 17.81 -5.30 -15.61
N SER A 66 16.66 -5.08 -14.95
CA SER A 66 16.00 -3.76 -14.97
C SER A 66 16.88 -2.65 -14.38
N ILE A 67 17.67 -2.96 -13.35
CA ILE A 67 18.61 -2.04 -12.72
C ILE A 67 19.85 -1.86 -13.61
N LEU A 68 20.42 -2.96 -14.11
CA LEU A 68 21.66 -2.94 -14.90
C LEU A 68 21.49 -2.27 -16.27
N PHE A 69 20.34 -2.47 -16.91
CA PHE A 69 20.08 -1.94 -18.26
C PHE A 69 19.21 -0.67 -18.25
N GLY A 70 18.87 -0.15 -17.08
CA GLY A 70 18.11 1.10 -16.93
C GLY A 70 16.74 1.06 -17.62
N VAL A 71 16.13 -0.13 -17.74
CA VAL A 71 14.85 -0.27 -18.44
C VAL A 71 13.74 0.31 -17.57
N SER A 72 13.27 1.49 -17.95
CA SER A 72 12.13 2.14 -17.31
C SER A 72 10.91 1.22 -17.34
N GLN A 73 10.50 0.72 -16.17
CA GLN A 73 9.22 0.00 -15.99
C GLN A 73 8.06 0.98 -15.80
N LEU A 74 8.32 2.29 -15.92
CA LEU A 74 7.38 3.34 -15.55
C LEU A 74 6.15 3.35 -16.48
N ASP A 75 6.31 3.06 -17.77
CA ASP A 75 5.18 2.91 -18.71
C ASP A 75 4.30 1.70 -18.38
N ARG A 76 4.91 0.59 -17.93
CA ARG A 76 4.15 -0.60 -17.48
C ARG A 76 3.39 -0.30 -16.20
N LEU A 77 4.02 0.39 -15.24
CA LEU A 77 3.35 0.86 -14.03
C LEU A 77 2.15 1.75 -14.37
N VAL A 78 2.32 2.75 -15.26
CA VAL A 78 1.24 3.62 -15.72
C VAL A 78 0.11 2.81 -16.35
N GLY A 79 0.42 1.81 -17.18
CA GLY A 79 -0.59 0.91 -17.76
C GLY A 79 -1.34 0.08 -16.70
N HIS A 80 -0.62 -0.46 -15.73
CA HIS A 80 -1.18 -1.23 -14.61
C HIS A 80 -2.09 -0.38 -13.72
N LEU A 81 -1.66 0.84 -13.38
CA LEU A 81 -2.45 1.80 -12.61
C LEU A 81 -3.74 2.20 -13.35
N LYS A 82 -3.66 2.46 -14.66
CA LYS A 82 -4.84 2.74 -15.49
C LYS A 82 -5.86 1.60 -15.45
N ASN A 83 -5.39 0.35 -15.53
CA ASN A 83 -6.26 -0.83 -15.52
C ASN A 83 -7.04 -1.01 -14.20
N VAL A 84 -6.49 -0.56 -13.07
CA VAL A 84 -7.19 -0.60 -11.77
C VAL A 84 -8.02 0.65 -11.49
N GLY A 85 -8.08 1.59 -12.44
CA GLY A 85 -8.85 2.82 -12.34
C GLY A 85 -8.06 4.00 -11.80
N VAL A 86 -6.77 3.84 -11.47
CA VAL A 86 -5.89 4.96 -11.12
C VAL A 86 -5.46 5.66 -12.41
N THR A 87 -6.28 6.61 -12.84
CA THR A 87 -5.95 7.48 -13.97
C THR A 87 -5.48 8.82 -13.46
N TRP A 88 -4.16 9.03 -13.51
CA TRP A 88 -3.55 10.31 -13.20
C TRP A 88 -3.00 10.95 -14.47
N PRO A 89 -3.09 12.28 -14.63
CA PRO A 89 -3.83 13.27 -13.85
C PRO A 89 -5.28 13.44 -14.28
N ARG A 90 -5.76 12.71 -15.30
CA ARG A 90 -7.15 12.76 -15.75
C ARG A 90 -8.00 11.77 -14.95
N ILE A 91 -8.83 12.27 -14.06
CA ILE A 91 -9.75 11.45 -13.26
C ILE A 91 -10.97 11.06 -14.09
N PRO A 92 -11.56 9.87 -13.88
CA PRO A 92 -12.82 9.52 -14.51
C PRO A 92 -13.93 10.52 -14.14
N GLU A 93 -14.92 10.72 -15.01
CA GLU A 93 -16.03 11.66 -14.72
C GLU A 93 -16.80 11.26 -13.46
N HIS A 94 -16.95 9.94 -13.26
CA HIS A 94 -17.59 9.33 -12.08
C HIS A 94 -16.62 8.35 -11.42
N PRO A 95 -15.63 8.83 -10.64
CA PRO A 95 -14.70 7.94 -9.95
C PRO A 95 -15.43 7.21 -8.83
N ASP A 96 -15.13 5.93 -8.65
CA ASP A 96 -15.51 5.14 -7.48
C ASP A 96 -14.24 4.83 -6.68
N VAL A 97 -13.95 5.68 -5.69
CA VAL A 97 -12.73 5.59 -4.87
C VAL A 97 -12.64 4.24 -4.17
N LEU A 98 -13.76 3.68 -3.73
CA LEU A 98 -13.80 2.38 -3.08
C LEU A 98 -13.42 1.27 -4.07
N ALA A 99 -13.96 1.29 -5.29
CA ALA A 99 -13.60 0.33 -6.32
C ALA A 99 -12.12 0.41 -6.69
N THR A 100 -11.57 1.62 -6.84
CA THR A 100 -10.15 1.82 -7.13
C THR A 100 -9.27 1.24 -6.01
N MET A 101 -9.56 1.54 -4.74
CA MET A 101 -8.79 1.00 -3.61
C MET A 101 -8.91 -0.52 -3.48
N ALA A 102 -10.10 -1.08 -3.70
CA ALA A 102 -10.30 -2.53 -3.69
C ALA A 102 -9.47 -3.22 -4.79
N ARG A 103 -9.44 -2.67 -6.00
CA ARG A 103 -8.62 -3.19 -7.10
C ARG A 103 -7.13 -3.04 -6.83
N LEU A 104 -6.67 -1.91 -6.30
CA LEU A 104 -5.28 -1.71 -5.91
C LEU A 104 -4.83 -2.77 -4.90
N ARG A 105 -5.62 -2.99 -3.86
CA ARG A 105 -5.29 -3.99 -2.84
C ARG A 105 -5.35 -5.42 -3.38
N LEU A 106 -6.40 -5.78 -4.11
CA LEU A 106 -6.57 -7.16 -4.58
C LEU A 106 -5.70 -7.52 -5.79
N THR A 107 -5.18 -6.53 -6.53
CA THR A 107 -4.31 -6.75 -7.71
C THR A 107 -2.84 -6.56 -7.38
N PHE A 108 -2.50 -5.55 -6.57
CA PHE A 108 -1.12 -5.15 -6.31
C PHE A 108 -0.70 -5.28 -4.84
N ASP A 109 -1.56 -5.84 -3.99
CA ASP A 109 -1.35 -5.93 -2.54
C ASP A 109 -1.11 -4.55 -1.88
N LEU A 110 -1.62 -3.49 -2.51
CA LEU A 110 -1.35 -2.11 -2.11
C LEU A 110 -2.51 -1.51 -1.34
N ASP A 111 -2.33 -1.37 -0.03
CA ASP A 111 -3.27 -0.64 0.82
C ASP A 111 -3.08 0.87 0.69
N THR A 112 -4.18 1.61 0.72
CA THR A 112 -4.18 3.09 0.63
C THR A 112 -4.89 3.67 1.85
N LEU A 113 -6.08 4.26 1.74
CA LEU A 113 -6.77 4.80 2.93
C LEU A 113 -7.44 3.71 3.78
N LEU A 114 -7.67 2.53 3.20
CA LEU A 114 -8.31 1.39 3.84
C LEU A 114 -7.44 0.16 3.65
N ALA A 115 -7.33 -0.63 4.71
CA ALA A 115 -6.73 -1.95 4.64
C ALA A 115 -7.83 -2.94 4.26
N ILE A 116 -7.62 -3.72 3.21
CA ILE A 116 -8.61 -4.70 2.72
C ILE A 116 -7.97 -6.08 2.67
N VAL A 117 -8.56 -7.03 3.40
CA VAL A 117 -8.04 -8.40 3.49
C VAL A 117 -9.12 -9.37 3.06
N LYS A 118 -8.78 -10.24 2.10
CA LYS A 118 -9.58 -11.40 1.73
C LYS A 118 -9.24 -12.56 2.67
N ASN A 119 -10.23 -13.08 3.39
CA ASN A 119 -10.02 -14.17 4.35
C ASN A 119 -10.31 -15.52 3.68
N GLU A 120 -9.27 -16.18 3.17
CA GLU A 120 -9.43 -17.41 2.37
C GLU A 120 -9.72 -18.68 3.21
N GLY A 121 -9.74 -18.60 4.54
CA GLY A 121 -9.91 -19.75 5.44
C GLY A 121 -11.33 -20.00 5.98
N ARG A 122 -12.34 -19.19 5.64
CA ARG A 122 -13.68 -19.26 6.27
C ARG A 122 -14.80 -19.89 5.42
N GLY A 123 -14.48 -20.48 4.27
CA GLY A 123 -15.48 -21.22 3.45
C GLY A 123 -16.54 -20.35 2.76
N THR A 124 -16.38 -19.03 2.82
CA THR A 124 -17.26 -17.98 2.29
C THR A 124 -16.37 -16.81 1.84
N HIS A 125 -16.85 -15.97 0.92
CA HIS A 125 -16.12 -14.76 0.51
C HIS A 125 -16.16 -13.71 1.63
N HIS A 126 -15.26 -13.84 2.60
CA HIS A 126 -15.11 -12.88 3.69
C HIS A 126 -14.07 -11.84 3.32
N VAL A 127 -14.46 -10.58 3.45
CA VAL A 127 -13.56 -9.44 3.32
C VAL A 127 -13.57 -8.68 4.64
N THR A 128 -12.40 -8.47 5.22
CA THR A 128 -12.22 -7.58 6.37
C THR A 128 -11.67 -6.24 5.88
N VAL A 129 -12.29 -5.16 6.32
CA VAL A 129 -11.89 -3.79 6.01
C VAL A 129 -11.54 -3.06 7.30
N GLY A 130 -10.49 -2.25 7.29
CA GLY A 130 -10.06 -1.55 8.49
C GLY A 130 -9.14 -0.35 8.26
N PRO A 131 -8.67 0.26 9.37
CA PRO A 131 -7.69 1.33 9.34
C PRO A 131 -6.42 0.92 8.60
N CYS A 132 -5.96 1.75 7.66
CA CYS A 132 -4.69 1.53 6.96
C CYS A 132 -3.59 2.45 7.51
N ASN A 133 -2.41 1.87 7.71
CA ASN A 133 -1.20 2.61 7.99
C ASN A 133 -0.50 3.11 6.72
N TRP A 134 -1.18 3.92 5.91
CA TRP A 134 -0.56 4.48 4.70
C TRP A 134 0.54 5.51 4.99
N LEU A 135 0.66 5.94 6.25
CA LEU A 135 1.71 6.81 6.75
C LEU A 135 2.87 6.03 7.39
N GLY A 136 3.02 4.72 7.13
CA GLY A 136 4.25 3.99 7.46
C GLY A 136 4.66 4.00 8.94
N GLY A 137 3.73 4.19 9.88
CA GLY A 137 4.01 4.16 11.31
C GLY A 137 4.68 5.42 11.86
N TYR A 138 4.69 6.53 11.12
CA TYR A 138 5.20 7.81 11.62
C TYR A 138 4.31 8.35 12.74
N ASP A 139 4.88 8.51 13.93
CA ASP A 139 4.18 9.04 15.09
C ASP A 139 4.06 10.58 14.99
N LYS A 140 2.80 11.04 15.03
CA LYS A 140 2.31 12.27 15.68
C LYS A 140 2.42 13.69 15.11
N THR A 141 2.99 14.01 13.96
CA THR A 141 2.82 15.39 13.44
C THR A 141 2.45 15.54 11.96
N MET A 142 1.49 16.43 11.71
CA MET A 142 1.11 16.94 10.37
C MET A 142 2.31 17.54 9.61
N ARG A 143 3.38 17.93 10.32
CA ARG A 143 4.57 18.57 9.74
C ARG A 143 5.40 17.58 8.92
N ASP A 144 5.65 16.39 9.46
CA ASP A 144 6.44 15.34 8.80
C ASP A 144 5.74 14.86 7.51
N MET A 145 4.41 14.82 7.52
CA MET A 145 3.62 14.51 6.32
C MET A 145 3.82 15.55 5.21
N VAL A 146 3.80 16.84 5.54
CA VAL A 146 3.95 17.90 4.52
C VAL A 146 5.30 17.79 3.83
N GLU A 147 6.35 17.47 4.59
CA GLU A 147 7.69 17.28 4.05
C GLU A 147 7.78 16.06 3.13
N ILE A 148 7.26 14.91 3.56
CA ILE A 148 7.19 13.69 2.73
C ILE A 148 6.42 13.96 1.45
N ILE A 149 5.23 14.56 1.55
CA ILE A 149 4.40 14.90 0.39
C ILE A 149 5.14 15.83 -0.56
N THR A 150 5.80 16.86 -0.05
CA THR A 150 6.53 17.81 -0.89
C THR A 150 7.66 17.14 -1.65
N THR A 151 8.40 16.27 -0.98
CA THR A 151 9.55 15.57 -1.56
C THR A 151 9.08 14.56 -2.61
N THR A 152 8.10 13.73 -2.29
CA THR A 152 7.58 12.70 -3.20
C THR A 152 6.77 13.31 -4.35
N TYR A 153 5.97 14.36 -4.11
CA TYR A 153 5.24 15.05 -5.17
C TYR A 153 6.20 15.62 -6.22
N LYS A 154 7.32 16.22 -5.82
CA LYS A 154 8.32 16.74 -6.77
C LYS A 154 8.88 15.62 -7.65
N SER A 155 9.22 14.47 -7.05
CA SER A 155 9.72 13.29 -7.76
C SER A 155 8.70 12.71 -8.74
N LEU A 156 7.42 12.60 -8.32
CA LEU A 156 6.34 12.04 -9.14
C LEU A 156 5.92 13.01 -10.25
N ALA A 157 5.80 14.31 -9.97
CA ALA A 157 5.48 15.31 -10.97
C ALA A 157 6.55 15.39 -12.06
N SER A 158 7.84 15.32 -11.72
CA SER A 158 8.90 15.32 -12.73
C SER A 158 8.99 14.03 -13.55
N GLY A 159 8.65 12.87 -12.97
CA GLY A 159 8.83 11.56 -13.62
C GLY A 159 7.59 10.98 -14.29
N LEU A 160 6.43 11.01 -13.63
CA LEU A 160 5.21 10.31 -14.07
C LEU A 160 4.26 11.15 -14.92
N LEU A 161 4.26 12.49 -14.78
CA LEU A 161 3.40 13.38 -15.61
C LEU A 161 3.67 13.20 -17.10
N PRO A 162 4.94 13.26 -17.55
CA PRO A 162 5.23 13.26 -18.98
C PRO A 162 4.83 11.94 -19.63
N LEU A 163 4.89 10.82 -18.89
CA LEU A 163 4.54 9.49 -19.41
C LEU A 163 3.03 9.22 -19.39
N SER A 164 2.33 9.75 -18.39
CA SER A 164 0.88 9.57 -18.27
C SER A 164 0.10 10.49 -19.23
N CYS A 165 0.68 11.65 -19.57
CA CYS A 165 0.14 12.63 -20.50
C CYS A 165 1.25 13.27 -21.37
N PRO A 166 1.66 12.61 -22.46
CA PRO A 166 2.75 13.10 -23.32
C PRO A 166 2.43 14.41 -24.07
N ASN A 167 1.14 14.78 -24.18
CA ASN A 167 0.70 15.91 -25.01
C ASN A 167 0.51 17.24 -24.24
N ALA A 168 1.09 17.40 -23.05
CA ALA A 168 1.10 18.63 -22.25
C ALA A 168 -0.26 19.24 -21.81
N SER A 169 -1.40 18.66 -22.19
CA SER A 169 -2.75 19.13 -21.80
C SER A 169 -3.14 18.82 -20.35
N CYS A 170 -2.25 18.15 -19.62
CA CYS A 170 -2.48 17.66 -18.29
C CYS A 170 -1.69 18.49 -17.29
N HIS A 171 -2.40 19.25 -16.45
CA HIS A 171 -1.78 19.98 -15.35
C HIS A 171 -1.91 19.18 -14.06
N PRO A 172 -0.81 18.97 -13.31
CA PRO A 172 -0.93 18.38 -11.99
C PRO A 172 -1.72 19.31 -11.07
N VAL A 173 -2.40 18.73 -10.08
CA VAL A 173 -2.95 19.52 -8.97
C VAL A 173 -1.80 20.30 -8.34
N PRO A 174 -1.86 21.64 -8.23
CA PRO A 174 -0.76 22.43 -7.67
C PRO A 174 -0.33 21.90 -6.29
N LEU A 175 0.98 21.91 -6.00
CA LEU A 175 1.53 21.36 -4.76
C LEU A 175 0.79 21.85 -3.51
N ASN A 176 0.46 23.14 -3.44
CA ASN A 176 -0.30 23.70 -2.31
C ASN A 176 -1.71 23.11 -2.18
N GLY A 177 -2.38 22.88 -3.32
CA GLY A 177 -3.68 22.20 -3.37
C GLY A 177 -3.57 20.75 -2.92
N PHE A 178 -2.53 20.05 -3.35
CA PHE A 178 -2.26 18.67 -2.98
C PHE A 178 -1.92 18.52 -1.48
N GLN A 179 -1.05 19.38 -0.95
CA GLN A 179 -0.75 19.44 0.48
C GLN A 179 -2.03 19.69 1.29
N THR A 180 -2.88 20.63 0.86
CA THR A 180 -4.16 20.93 1.52
C THR A 180 -5.06 19.70 1.55
N LEU A 181 -5.24 19.03 0.41
CA LEU A 181 -6.00 17.80 0.32
C LEU A 181 -5.47 16.73 1.28
N ALA A 182 -4.15 16.55 1.35
CA ALA A 182 -3.56 15.57 2.25
C ALA A 182 -3.77 15.92 3.74
N LYS A 183 -3.71 17.22 4.12
CA LYS A 183 -4.06 17.65 5.49
C LYS A 183 -5.50 17.32 5.82
N THR A 184 -6.40 17.52 4.86
CA THR A 184 -7.81 17.17 5.03
C THR A 184 -7.96 15.68 5.22
N VAL A 185 -7.42 14.84 4.33
CA VAL A 185 -7.44 13.37 4.44
C VAL A 185 -6.89 12.92 5.80
N TYR A 186 -5.76 13.48 6.23
CA TYR A 186 -5.19 13.20 7.54
C TYR A 186 -6.13 13.59 8.70
N GLY A 187 -6.77 14.75 8.62
CA GLY A 187 -7.71 15.22 9.62
C GLY A 187 -8.88 14.25 9.84
N PHE A 188 -9.37 13.64 8.76
CA PHE A 188 -10.43 12.62 8.82
C PHE A 188 -9.91 11.27 9.29
N VAL A 189 -9.10 10.61 8.45
CA VAL A 189 -8.75 9.19 8.65
C VAL A 189 -7.41 9.01 9.34
N GLY A 190 -6.43 9.88 9.08
CA GLY A 190 -5.11 9.78 9.71
C GLY A 190 -5.16 9.93 11.23
N ARG A 191 -5.83 10.96 11.76
CA ARG A 191 -6.02 11.12 13.21
C ARG A 191 -6.83 9.97 13.81
N LYS A 192 -7.86 9.50 13.09
CA LYS A 192 -8.71 8.40 13.57
C LYS A 192 -7.93 7.09 13.67
N TYR A 193 -7.06 6.78 12.71
CA TYR A 193 -6.14 5.65 12.78
C TYR A 193 -5.34 5.64 14.09
N PHE A 194 -4.76 6.77 14.52
CA PHE A 194 -4.01 6.84 15.78
C PHE A 194 -4.88 6.77 17.03
N GLN A 195 -6.17 7.14 16.93
CA GLN A 195 -7.12 7.05 18.04
C GLN A 195 -7.62 5.62 18.26
N VAL A 196 -7.97 4.92 17.18
CA VAL A 196 -8.55 3.56 17.24
C VAL A 196 -7.48 2.46 17.21
N GLY A 197 -6.25 2.83 16.86
CA GLY A 197 -5.13 1.91 16.68
C GLY A 197 -5.12 1.27 15.30
N SER A 198 -3.94 0.88 14.88
CA SER A 198 -3.78 -0.06 13.77
C SER A 198 -3.70 -1.42 14.36
N TYR A 199 -4.66 -2.29 14.07
CA TYR A 199 -4.30 -3.63 13.68
C TYR A 199 -5.53 -4.45 13.30
N LEU A 200 -5.46 -5.02 12.10
CA LEU A 200 -6.23 -6.20 11.69
C LEU A 200 -5.87 -7.45 12.51
N SER A 201 -4.85 -7.41 13.39
CA SER A 201 -4.43 -8.52 14.26
C SER A 201 -4.87 -8.39 15.71
N ASP A 202 -5.42 -7.24 16.12
CA ASP A 202 -5.83 -6.95 17.50
C ASP A 202 -7.35 -6.69 17.55
N VAL A 203 -8.07 -7.51 16.78
CA VAL A 203 -9.50 -7.38 16.54
C VAL A 203 -10.27 -7.74 17.80
N LYS A 204 -10.57 -6.71 18.61
CA LYS A 204 -11.43 -6.88 19.79
C LYS A 204 -12.92 -7.00 19.42
N THR A 205 -13.31 -6.42 18.28
CA THR A 205 -14.71 -6.45 17.80
C THR A 205 -14.75 -6.47 16.27
N LEU A 206 -15.38 -7.49 15.68
CA LEU A 206 -15.77 -7.49 14.27
C LEU A 206 -17.23 -7.06 14.19
N SER A 207 -17.51 -6.03 13.39
CA SER A 207 -18.89 -5.64 13.08
C SER A 207 -19.20 -5.92 11.63
N ARG A 208 -20.45 -6.32 11.35
CA ARG A 208 -20.91 -6.45 9.97
C ARG A 208 -21.21 -5.08 9.39
N LEU A 209 -20.94 -4.92 8.10
CA LEU A 209 -21.31 -3.71 7.39
C LEU A 209 -22.83 -3.53 7.37
N THR A 210 -23.30 -2.32 7.71
CA THR A 210 -24.72 -1.97 7.84
C THR A 210 -25.13 -0.97 6.76
N THR A 211 -26.44 -0.72 6.63
CA THR A 211 -27.00 0.23 5.65
C THR A 211 -26.47 1.66 5.81
N ALA A 212 -26.07 2.06 7.02
CA ALA A 212 -25.44 3.36 7.29
C ALA A 212 -24.12 3.59 6.52
N PHE A 213 -23.44 2.50 6.13
CA PHE A 213 -22.18 2.53 5.38
C PHE A 213 -22.34 2.23 3.90
N GLU A 214 -23.53 2.41 3.32
CA GLU A 214 -23.77 2.11 1.91
C GLU A 214 -23.49 0.63 1.58
N LYS A 215 -23.90 -0.30 2.45
CA LYS A 215 -23.66 -1.75 2.33
C LYS A 215 -23.73 -2.30 0.90
N HIS A 216 -24.78 -1.94 0.17
CA HIS A 216 -24.97 -2.40 -1.21
C HIS A 216 -23.90 -1.91 -2.19
N ARG A 217 -23.32 -0.73 -1.97
CA ARG A 217 -22.18 -0.24 -2.75
C ARG A 217 -20.96 -1.12 -2.53
N TRP A 218 -20.65 -1.42 -1.27
CA TRP A 218 -19.52 -2.27 -0.89
C TRP A 218 -19.65 -3.70 -1.43
N GLU A 219 -20.83 -4.30 -1.29
CA GLU A 219 -21.14 -5.63 -1.83
C GLU A 219 -20.99 -5.65 -3.35
N ARG A 220 -21.49 -4.63 -4.05
CA ARG A 220 -21.35 -4.52 -5.51
C ARG A 220 -19.89 -4.37 -5.93
N VAL A 221 -19.13 -3.52 -5.26
CA VAL A 221 -17.70 -3.30 -5.55
C VAL A 221 -16.93 -4.60 -5.38
N PHE A 222 -17.02 -5.24 -4.22
CA PHE A 222 -16.26 -6.47 -3.99
C PHE A 222 -16.77 -7.65 -4.81
N GLY A 223 -18.08 -7.75 -5.05
CA GLY A 223 -18.63 -8.73 -5.98
C GLY A 223 -18.05 -8.58 -7.38
N ALA A 224 -17.93 -7.34 -7.88
CA ALA A 224 -17.31 -7.07 -9.18
C ALA A 224 -15.80 -7.33 -9.19
N VAL A 225 -15.07 -6.88 -8.16
CA VAL A 225 -13.59 -7.01 -8.12
C VAL A 225 -13.16 -8.47 -7.88
N LEU A 226 -13.90 -9.23 -7.08
CA LEU A 226 -13.64 -10.65 -6.80
C LEU A 226 -14.31 -11.59 -7.81
N ASN A 227 -15.04 -11.05 -8.79
CA ASN A 227 -15.78 -11.80 -9.80
C ASN A 227 -16.77 -12.82 -9.21
N LEU A 228 -17.58 -12.38 -8.24
CA LEU A 228 -18.55 -13.19 -7.52
C LEU A 228 -19.95 -12.91 -8.07
N SER A 229 -20.35 -13.66 -9.09
CA SER A 229 -21.61 -13.40 -9.80
C SER A 229 -22.86 -13.90 -9.05
N ASN A 230 -22.73 -14.81 -8.07
CA ASN A 230 -23.87 -15.38 -7.33
C ASN A 230 -23.62 -15.68 -5.84
N ASP A 231 -22.43 -15.42 -5.32
CA ASP A 231 -22.08 -15.79 -3.94
C ASP A 231 -22.32 -14.65 -2.96
N MET A 232 -22.81 -14.98 -1.76
CA MET A 232 -22.96 -14.01 -0.68
C MET A 232 -21.58 -13.61 -0.15
N ILE A 233 -21.26 -12.33 -0.25
CA ILE A 233 -20.06 -11.76 0.36
C ILE A 233 -20.35 -11.28 1.78
N VAL A 234 -19.49 -11.62 2.73
CA VAL A 234 -19.56 -11.11 4.10
C VAL A 234 -18.46 -10.07 4.28
N ILE A 235 -18.87 -8.84 4.57
CA ILE A 235 -17.96 -7.71 4.77
C ILE A 235 -17.94 -7.36 6.26
N GLU A 236 -16.77 -7.51 6.87
CA GLU A 236 -16.51 -7.22 8.26
C GLU A 236 -15.66 -5.96 8.37
N MET A 237 -15.97 -5.10 9.35
CA MET A 237 -15.16 -3.94 9.68
C MET A 237 -14.48 -4.11 11.04
N THR A 238 -13.25 -3.64 11.16
CA THR A 238 -12.49 -3.69 12.41
C THR A 238 -12.66 -2.46 13.30
N SER A 239 -13.16 -1.34 12.76
CA SER A 239 -13.51 -0.14 13.54
C SER A 239 -14.65 0.64 12.87
N TYR A 240 -15.76 0.81 13.57
CA TYR A 240 -16.88 1.61 13.09
C TYR A 240 -16.48 3.09 12.92
N GLU A 241 -15.76 3.64 13.88
CA GLU A 241 -15.39 5.06 13.94
C GLU A 241 -14.44 5.45 12.81
N TYR A 242 -13.55 4.53 12.42
CA TYR A 242 -12.68 4.76 11.27
C TYR A 242 -13.47 4.73 9.96
N MET A 243 -14.38 3.77 9.80
CA MET A 243 -15.22 3.67 8.60
C MET A 243 -16.13 4.88 8.46
N ASP A 244 -16.64 5.42 9.57
CA ASP A 244 -17.49 6.61 9.57
C ASP A 244 -16.69 7.86 9.19
N ALA A 245 -15.47 7.98 9.70
CA ALA A 245 -14.55 9.05 9.30
C ALA A 245 -14.15 8.95 7.82
N PHE A 246 -13.92 7.75 7.29
CA PHE A 246 -13.66 7.53 5.88
C PHE A 246 -14.86 7.92 5.01
N ASN A 247 -16.07 7.48 5.35
CA ASN A 247 -17.26 7.87 4.59
C ASN A 247 -17.53 9.38 4.68
N SER A 248 -17.29 9.99 5.84
CA SER A 248 -17.38 11.44 6.03
C SER A 248 -16.37 12.18 5.14
N LEU A 249 -15.14 11.66 5.03
CA LEU A 249 -14.13 12.18 4.10
C LEU A 249 -14.64 12.13 2.65
N VAL A 250 -15.17 10.98 2.22
CA VAL A 250 -15.72 10.79 0.86
C VAL A 250 -16.86 11.76 0.57
N ARG A 251 -17.82 11.92 1.49
CA ARG A 251 -18.96 12.83 1.34
C ARG A 251 -18.54 14.31 1.33
N GLN A 252 -17.61 14.72 2.19
CA GLN A 252 -17.26 16.14 2.34
C GLN A 252 -16.23 16.62 1.32
N VAL A 253 -15.26 15.77 0.97
CA VAL A 253 -14.17 16.14 0.04
C VAL A 253 -14.51 15.77 -1.41
N GLY A 254 -15.33 14.73 -1.59
CA GLY A 254 -15.74 14.23 -2.90
C GLY A 254 -14.76 13.20 -3.47
N GLU A 255 -15.32 12.25 -4.21
CA GLU A 255 -14.60 11.10 -4.79
C GLU A 255 -13.46 11.54 -5.71
N GLN A 256 -13.69 12.54 -6.57
CA GLN A 256 -12.69 13.03 -7.50
C GLN A 256 -11.41 13.50 -6.78
N ARG A 257 -11.55 14.29 -5.72
CA ARG A 257 -10.38 14.81 -4.98
C ARG A 257 -9.66 13.69 -4.26
N ILE A 258 -10.38 12.76 -3.64
CA ILE A 258 -9.74 11.64 -2.95
C ILE A 258 -9.05 10.72 -3.95
N HIS A 259 -9.61 10.54 -5.15
CA HIS A 259 -8.99 9.74 -6.19
C HIS A 259 -7.64 10.31 -6.66
N TYR A 260 -7.46 11.65 -6.67
CA TYR A 260 -6.13 12.25 -6.86
C TYR A 260 -5.14 11.80 -5.77
N PHE A 261 -5.60 11.74 -4.53
CA PHE A 261 -4.77 11.32 -3.40
C PHE A 261 -4.42 9.82 -3.47
N ILE A 262 -5.40 8.98 -3.80
CA ILE A 262 -5.18 7.53 -4.02
C ILE A 262 -4.16 7.30 -5.13
N GLY A 263 -4.24 8.05 -6.24
CA GLY A 263 -3.28 7.93 -7.32
C GLY A 263 -1.86 8.41 -6.99
N TRP A 264 -1.67 9.17 -5.90
CA TRP A 264 -0.34 9.51 -5.38
C TRP A 264 0.19 8.45 -4.42
N LEU A 265 -0.69 7.78 -3.67
CA LEU A 265 -0.32 6.67 -2.79
C LEU A 265 0.04 5.41 -3.57
N ALA A 266 -0.55 5.23 -4.76
CA ALA A 266 -0.36 4.08 -5.64
C ALA A 266 0.93 4.16 -6.45
#